data_AF-A0A964Z3K5-F1
#
_entry.id   AF-A0A964Z3K5-F1
#
_cell.length_a   1.000
_cell.length_b   1.000
_cell.length_c   1.000
_cell.angle_alpha   90.00
_cell.angle_beta   90.00
_cell.angle_gamma   90.00
#
_symmetry.space_group_name_H-M   'P 1'
#
loop_
_entity.id
_entity.type
_entity.pdbx_description
1 polymer ?
#
loop_
_entity_poly.entity_id
_entity_poly.type
_entity_poly.pdbx_seq_one_letter_code
_entity_poly.pdbx_strand_id
1 'polypeptide(L)'
;MFNKITADYYGTQTPLNQMASFQNPEARMIVITPFDKSAIQAIEKAIRESDLGVNPSNDGSIIRVPIPQLTEERRKEYIKVAKNKAEEARVSIRNIRRNAKDALDKSKKDGEASEDDVKRAEKSLDEITNKGVHSIDEILKHKEAELLEV
;
A
#
# COMPACT_ATOMS: atom_id res chain seq x y z
N MET A 1 -3.98 -3.17 -7.00
CA MET A 1 -3.19 -3.86 -8.05
C MET A 1 -2.99 -2.94 -9.25
N PHE A 2 -4.06 -2.47 -9.90
CA PHE A 2 -3.96 -1.70 -11.17
C PHE A 2 -3.75 -0.18 -11.04
N ASN A 3 -3.81 0.39 -9.84
CA ASN A 3 -3.78 1.86 -9.61
C ASN A 3 -2.51 2.58 -10.10
N LYS A 4 -1.41 1.85 -10.29
CA LYS A 4 -0.13 2.43 -10.78
C LYS A 4 0.08 2.25 -12.28
N ILE A 5 -0.82 1.53 -12.96
CA ILE A 5 -0.69 1.24 -14.38
C ILE A 5 -1.37 2.37 -15.15
N THR A 6 -0.63 2.92 -16.10
CA THR A 6 -1.12 3.92 -17.07
C THR A 6 -1.04 3.32 -18.46
N ALA A 7 -1.97 3.72 -19.32
CA ALA A 7 -1.99 3.34 -20.72
C ALA A 7 -2.12 4.58 -21.59
N ASP A 8 -1.57 4.52 -22.80
CA ASP A 8 -1.75 5.56 -23.79
C ASP A 8 -3.22 5.60 -24.24
N TYR A 9 -3.87 6.72 -23.97
CA TYR A 9 -5.20 7.03 -24.46
C TYR A 9 -5.14 8.31 -25.28
N TYR A 10 -5.20 8.16 -26.61
CA TYR A 10 -5.12 9.28 -27.56
C TYR A 10 -3.88 10.19 -27.35
N GLY A 11 -2.71 9.60 -27.09
CA GLY A 11 -1.44 10.30 -26.91
C GLY A 11 -1.20 10.81 -25.48
N THR A 12 -2.11 10.52 -24.54
CA THR A 12 -1.99 10.92 -23.13
C THR A 12 -1.95 9.69 -22.23
N GLN A 13 -0.93 9.60 -21.38
CA GLN A 13 -0.83 8.55 -20.37
C GLN A 13 -1.95 8.72 -19.33
N THR A 14 -2.89 7.79 -19.36
CA THR A 14 -4.11 7.84 -18.54
C THR A 14 -4.13 6.65 -17.57
N PRO A 15 -4.41 6.88 -16.28
CA PRO A 15 -4.57 5.81 -15.31
C PRO A 15 -5.68 4.82 -15.69
N LEU A 16 -5.43 3.51 -15.55
CA LEU A 16 -6.41 2.48 -15.94
C LEU A 16 -7.76 2.58 -15.22
N ASN A 17 -7.77 3.07 -13.97
CA ASN A 17 -9.00 3.30 -13.19
C ASN A 17 -9.93 4.37 -13.80
N GLN A 18 -9.42 5.21 -14.69
CA GLN A 18 -10.21 6.21 -15.41
C GLN A 18 -10.68 5.69 -16.78
N MET A 19 -10.11 4.58 -17.26
CA MET A 19 -10.38 4.02 -18.59
C MET A 19 -11.30 2.80 -18.55
N ALA A 20 -11.43 2.14 -17.40
CA ALA A 20 -12.17 0.89 -17.27
C ALA A 20 -12.76 0.68 -15.87
N SER A 21 -13.78 -0.17 -15.79
CA SER A 21 -14.27 -0.75 -14.55
C SER A 21 -13.63 -2.12 -14.27
N PHE A 22 -13.52 -2.48 -13.00
CA PHE A 22 -12.85 -3.70 -12.53
C PHE A 22 -13.83 -4.55 -11.73
N GLN A 23 -13.91 -5.82 -12.06
CA GLN A 23 -14.72 -6.81 -11.37
C GLN A 23 -13.87 -8.02 -10.99
N ASN A 24 -14.17 -8.61 -9.84
CA ASN A 24 -13.49 -9.80 -9.33
C ASN A 24 -14.52 -10.94 -9.21
N PRO A 25 -14.89 -11.60 -10.33
CA PRO A 25 -15.87 -12.67 -10.30
C PRO A 25 -15.37 -13.92 -9.56
N GLU A 26 -14.06 -14.14 -9.52
CA GLU A 26 -13.43 -15.27 -8.82
C GLU A 26 -12.02 -14.88 -8.36
N ALA A 27 -11.51 -15.50 -7.28
CA ALA A 27 -10.26 -15.10 -6.63
C ALA A 27 -9.01 -15.05 -7.53
N ARG A 28 -9.04 -15.70 -8.70
CA ARG A 28 -7.92 -15.82 -9.63
C ARG A 28 -8.13 -15.12 -10.98
N MET A 29 -9.22 -14.36 -11.13
CA MET A 29 -9.50 -13.65 -12.38
C MET A 29 -10.03 -12.25 -12.06
N ILE A 30 -9.40 -11.25 -12.67
CA ILE A 30 -9.97 -9.90 -12.72
C ILE A 30 -10.53 -9.68 -14.11
N VAL A 31 -11.78 -9.23 -14.18
CA VAL A 31 -12.42 -8.79 -15.41
C VAL A 31 -12.36 -7.27 -15.45
N ILE A 32 -11.78 -6.75 -16.53
CA ILE A 32 -11.66 -5.32 -16.79
C ILE A 32 -12.57 -5.00 -17.96
N THR A 33 -13.51 -4.09 -17.76
CA THR A 33 -14.44 -3.63 -18.81
C THR A 33 -14.11 -2.19 -19.16
N PRO A 34 -13.46 -1.93 -20.31
CA PRO A 34 -13.13 -0.58 -20.76
C PRO A 34 -14.40 0.24 -21.03
N PHE A 35 -14.33 1.54 -20.74
CA PHE A 35 -15.39 2.48 -21.10
C PHE A 35 -15.41 2.77 -22.61
N ASP A 36 -14.24 2.73 -23.25
CA ASP A 36 -14.07 2.81 -24.70
C ASP A 36 -13.39 1.54 -25.21
N LYS A 37 -14.02 0.87 -26.18
CA LYS A 37 -13.48 -0.33 -26.82
C LYS A 37 -12.21 -0.05 -27.63
N SER A 38 -12.03 1.18 -28.12
CA SER A 38 -10.82 1.57 -28.85
C SER A 38 -9.56 1.45 -27.96
N ALA A 39 -9.73 1.62 -26.64
CA ALA A 39 -8.65 1.57 -25.66
C ALA A 39 -8.22 0.14 -25.27
N ILE A 40 -8.95 -0.89 -25.70
CA ILE A 40 -8.72 -2.28 -25.29
C ILE A 40 -7.26 -2.71 -25.51
N GLN A 41 -6.70 -2.44 -26.69
CA GLN A 41 -5.32 -2.84 -27.01
C GLN A 41 -4.29 -2.09 -26.15
N ALA A 42 -4.52 -0.81 -25.88
CA ALA A 42 -3.63 -0.01 -25.03
C ALA A 42 -3.66 -0.51 -23.58
N ILE A 43 -4.84 -0.82 -23.05
CA ILE A 43 -5.02 -1.38 -21.71
C ILE A 43 -4.38 -2.77 -21.61
N GLU A 44 -4.62 -3.65 -22.59
CA GLU A 44 -4.04 -5.00 -22.66
C GLU A 44 -2.50 -4.95 -22.65
N LYS A 45 -1.92 -4.08 -23.48
CA LYS A 45 -0.48 -3.87 -23.55
C LYS A 45 0.08 -3.35 -22.22
N ALA A 46 -0.53 -2.32 -21.63
CA ALA A 46 -0.08 -1.75 -20.36
C ALA A 46 -0.11 -2.78 -19.21
N ILE A 47 -1.10 -3.66 -19.18
CA ILE A 47 -1.18 -4.74 -18.18
C ILE A 47 -0.07 -5.77 -18.40
N ARG A 48 0.16 -6.19 -19.66
CA ARG A 48 1.21 -7.17 -20.00
C ARG A 48 2.62 -6.65 -19.71
N GLU A 49 2.86 -5.37 -19.94
CA GLU A 49 4.17 -4.71 -19.71
C GLU A 49 4.37 -4.28 -18.25
N SER A 50 3.35 -4.42 -17.41
CA SER A 50 3.44 -4.07 -15.99
C SER A 50 4.22 -5.11 -15.18
N ASP A 51 4.65 -4.71 -13.98
CA ASP A 51 5.31 -5.58 -13.00
C ASP A 51 4.39 -6.68 -12.42
N LEU A 52 3.15 -6.81 -12.92
CA LEU A 52 2.22 -7.84 -12.47
C LEU A 52 2.54 -9.24 -13.03
N GLY A 53 3.31 -9.33 -14.12
CA GLY A 53 3.71 -10.62 -14.70
C GLY A 53 2.54 -11.48 -15.17
N VAL A 54 1.46 -10.85 -15.60
CA VAL A 54 0.21 -11.50 -16.05
C VAL A 54 0.07 -11.40 -17.56
N ASN A 55 -0.53 -12.42 -18.18
CA ASN A 55 -0.88 -12.36 -19.59
C ASN A 55 -2.41 -12.21 -19.74
N PRO A 56 -2.91 -10.98 -19.97
CA PRO A 56 -4.33 -10.74 -20.14
C PRO A 56 -4.87 -11.41 -21.41
N SER A 57 -6.09 -11.93 -21.36
CA SER A 57 -6.85 -12.37 -22.54
C SER A 57 -7.98 -11.38 -22.82
N ASN A 58 -8.35 -11.24 -24.09
CA ASN A 58 -9.27 -10.23 -24.57
C ASN A 58 -10.30 -10.90 -25.48
N ASP A 59 -11.60 -10.67 -25.21
CA ASP A 59 -12.71 -11.21 -25.99
C ASP A 59 -13.40 -10.17 -26.89
N GLY A 60 -12.78 -9.00 -27.06
CA GLY A 60 -13.27 -7.87 -27.86
C GLY A 60 -14.21 -6.93 -27.12
N SER A 61 -14.60 -7.27 -25.88
CA SER A 61 -15.44 -6.43 -25.03
C SER A 61 -14.88 -6.24 -23.63
N ILE A 62 -14.28 -7.29 -23.06
CA ILE A 62 -13.66 -7.27 -21.74
C ILE A 62 -12.27 -7.89 -21.82
N ILE A 63 -11.43 -7.50 -20.86
CA ILE A 63 -10.08 -8.01 -20.69
C ILE A 63 -10.08 -8.86 -19.42
N ARG A 64 -9.72 -10.13 -19.53
CA ARG A 64 -9.60 -11.07 -18.42
C ARG A 64 -8.14 -11.19 -18.04
N VAL A 65 -7.84 -10.85 -16.80
CA VAL A 65 -6.48 -10.89 -16.25
C VAL A 65 -6.40 -12.09 -15.31
N PRO A 66 -5.79 -13.21 -15.72
CA PRO A 66 -5.53 -14.31 -14.80
C PRO A 66 -4.51 -13.85 -13.77
N ILE A 67 -4.83 -14.03 -12.48
CA ILE A 67 -3.88 -13.81 -11.40
C ILE A 67 -3.16 -15.15 -11.15
N PRO A 68 -1.90 -15.29 -11.57
CA PRO A 68 -1.14 -16.50 -11.30
C PRO A 68 -0.97 -16.66 -9.79
N GLN A 69 -0.91 -17.91 -9.33
CA GLN A 69 -0.48 -18.15 -7.96
C GLN A 69 0.92 -17.57 -7.78
N LEU A 70 1.11 -16.81 -6.72
CA LEU A 70 2.45 -16.40 -6.34
C LEU A 70 3.27 -17.66 -6.04
N THR A 71 4.40 -17.80 -6.74
CA THR A 71 5.38 -18.83 -6.39
C THR A 71 5.87 -18.61 -4.96
N GLU A 72 6.33 -19.67 -4.30
CA GLU A 72 6.86 -19.55 -2.93
C GLU A 72 7.99 -18.52 -2.84
N GLU A 73 8.84 -18.44 -3.88
CA GLU A 73 9.89 -17.45 -4.03
C GLU A 73 9.34 -16.01 -4.07
N ARG A 74 8.31 -15.74 -4.88
CA ARG A 74 7.66 -14.41 -4.93
C ARG A 74 6.97 -14.04 -3.62
N ARG A 75 6.35 -15.01 -2.93
CA ARG A 75 5.77 -14.79 -1.60
C ARG A 75 6.84 -14.37 -0.59
N LYS A 76 7.99 -15.05 -0.58
CA LYS A 76 9.14 -14.69 0.29
C LYS A 76 9.68 -13.30 -0.02
N GLU A 77 9.77 -12.92 -1.30
CA GLU A 77 10.17 -11.56 -1.69
C GLU A 77 9.18 -10.50 -1.18
N TYR A 78 7.86 -10.73 -1.30
CA TYR A 78 6.86 -9.79 -0.79
C TYR A 78 6.83 -9.71 0.73
N ILE A 79 7.09 -10.79 1.45
CA ILE A 79 7.27 -10.75 2.91
C ILE A 79 8.45 -9.85 3.27
N LYS A 80 9.57 -9.93 2.53
CA LYS A 80 10.72 -9.04 2.75
C LYS A 80 10.37 -7.58 2.52
N VAL A 81 9.62 -7.27 1.47
CA VAL A 81 9.12 -5.91 1.20
C VAL A 81 8.20 -5.42 2.32
N ALA A 82 7.28 -6.26 2.80
CA ALA A 82 6.38 -5.93 3.90
C ALA A 82 7.15 -5.62 5.20
N LYS A 83 8.15 -6.45 5.54
CA LYS A 83 9.03 -6.22 6.70
C LYS A 83 9.80 -4.90 6.61
N ASN A 84 10.35 -4.59 5.43
CA ASN A 84 11.06 -3.32 5.22
C ASN A 84 10.14 -2.12 5.44
N LYS A 85 8.92 -2.15 4.87
CA LYS A 85 7.92 -1.10 5.07
C LYS A 85 7.49 -0.95 6.53
N ALA A 86 7.35 -2.05 7.26
CA ALA A 86 7.04 -2.01 8.68
C ALA A 86 8.17 -1.34 9.48
N GLU A 87 9.44 -1.65 9.17
CA GLU A 87 10.56 -1.01 9.87
C GLU A 87 10.67 0.49 9.53
N GLU A 88 10.50 0.87 8.27
CA GLU A 88 10.42 2.29 7.87
C GLU A 88 9.33 3.04 8.65
N ALA A 89 8.15 2.44 8.80
CA ALA A 89 7.05 3.02 9.57
C ALA A 89 7.39 3.14 11.07
N ARG A 90 8.01 2.13 11.67
CA ARG A 90 8.47 2.20 13.08
C ARG A 90 9.52 3.28 13.29
N VAL A 91 10.49 3.40 12.38
CA VAL A 91 11.51 4.46 12.41
C VAL A 91 10.85 5.84 12.33
N SER A 92 9.87 6.02 11.44
CA SER A 92 9.11 7.26 11.32
C SER A 92 8.40 7.63 12.63
N ILE A 93 7.69 6.68 13.25
CA ILE A 93 7.03 6.90 14.56
C ILE A 93 8.06 7.29 15.64
N ARG A 94 9.21 6.61 15.71
CA ARG A 94 10.25 6.92 16.70
C ARG A 94 10.82 8.32 16.51
N ASN A 95 11.01 8.76 15.26
CA ASN A 95 11.49 10.10 14.94
C ASN A 95 10.46 11.17 15.32
N ILE A 96 9.17 10.94 15.02
CA ILE A 96 8.09 11.85 15.43
C ILE A 96 8.02 11.96 16.95
N ARG A 97 8.12 10.83 17.67
CA ARG A 97 8.15 10.82 19.14
C ARG A 97 9.31 11.63 19.69
N ARG A 98 10.51 11.47 19.12
CA ARG A 98 11.69 12.24 19.54
C ARG A 98 11.46 13.74 19.39
N ASN A 99 10.98 14.16 18.22
CA ASN A 99 10.69 15.58 17.96
C ASN A 99 9.62 16.14 18.90
N ALA A 100 8.56 15.37 19.19
CA ALA A 100 7.53 15.75 20.12
C ALA A 100 8.07 15.87 21.56
N LYS A 101 8.94 14.94 21.98
CA LYS A 101 9.60 15.01 23.29
C LYS A 101 10.50 16.23 23.40
N ASP A 102 11.32 16.49 22.40
CA ASP A 102 12.21 17.67 22.38
C ASP A 102 11.39 18.98 22.48
N ALA A 103 10.19 19.03 21.89
CA ALA A 103 9.27 20.15 22.02
C ALA A 103 8.69 20.28 23.44
N LEU A 104 8.28 19.18 24.07
CA LEU A 104 7.80 19.17 25.46
C LEU A 104 8.90 19.63 26.44
N ASP A 105 10.13 19.13 26.27
CA ASP A 105 11.30 19.51 27.06
C ASP A 105 11.62 21.00 26.90
N LYS A 106 11.40 21.56 25.70
CA LYS A 106 11.58 22.98 25.44
C LYS A 106 10.51 23.82 26.12
N SER A 107 9.22 23.51 25.96
CA SER A 107 8.14 24.24 26.64
C SER A 107 8.24 24.19 28.16
N LYS A 108 8.77 23.09 28.71
CA LYS A 108 9.13 23.00 30.14
C LYS A 108 10.19 24.03 30.55
N LYS A 109 11.26 24.14 29.77
CA LYS A 109 12.38 25.08 30.03
C LYS A 109 11.96 26.54 29.87
N ASP A 110 11.14 26.81 28.86
CA ASP A 110 10.68 28.16 28.54
C ASP A 110 9.57 28.64 29.50
N GLY A 111 9.08 27.76 30.39
CA GLY A 111 8.05 28.07 31.38
C GLY A 111 6.64 28.19 30.79
N GLU A 112 6.44 27.70 29.57
CA GLU A 112 5.15 27.74 28.86
C GLU A 112 4.15 26.72 29.42
N ALA A 113 4.63 25.67 30.10
CA ALA A 113 3.83 24.61 30.69
C ALA A 113 4.34 24.20 32.08
N SER A 114 3.44 23.72 32.93
CA SER A 114 3.79 23.21 34.26
C SER A 114 4.52 21.86 34.17
N GLU A 115 5.32 21.51 35.20
CA GLU A 115 5.99 20.21 35.23
C GLU A 115 5.01 19.02 35.21
N ASP A 116 3.85 19.19 35.83
CA ASP A 116 2.82 18.16 35.91
C ASP A 116 2.14 17.94 34.56
N ASP A 117 1.87 19.02 33.80
CA ASP A 117 1.29 18.92 32.46
C ASP A 117 2.28 18.27 31.48
N VAL A 118 3.57 18.63 31.56
CA VAL A 118 4.61 18.02 30.75
C VAL A 118 4.72 16.52 31.03
N LYS A 119 4.74 16.09 32.30
CA LYS A 119 4.76 14.66 32.66
C LYS A 119 3.54 13.90 32.12
N ARG A 120 2.35 14.50 32.18
CA ARG A 120 1.13 13.90 31.60
C ARG A 120 1.24 13.78 30.09
N ALA A 121 1.75 14.81 29.42
CA ALA A 121 1.95 14.82 27.98
C ALA A 121 3.00 13.78 27.54
N GLU A 122 4.11 13.63 28.26
CA GLU A 122 5.11 12.58 28.01
C GLU A 122 4.52 11.18 28.12
N LYS A 123 3.73 10.92 29.17
CA LYS A 123 3.06 9.63 29.34
C LYS A 123 2.10 9.34 28.18
N SER A 124 1.30 10.32 27.79
CA SER A 124 0.38 10.19 26.65
C SER A 124 1.12 9.98 25.33
N LEU A 125 2.24 10.68 25.12
CA LEU A 125 3.10 10.52 23.96
C LEU A 125 3.65 9.09 23.85
N ASP A 126 4.12 8.51 24.96
CA ASP A 126 4.60 7.13 24.99
C ASP A 126 3.46 6.13 24.75
N GLU A 127 2.28 6.32 25.34
CA GLU A 127 1.10 5.48 25.10
C GLU A 127 0.67 5.47 23.63
N ILE A 128 0.58 6.65 23.00
CA ILE A 128 0.21 6.79 21.58
C ILE A 128 1.26 6.17 20.67
N THR A 129 2.55 6.39 20.98
CA THR A 129 3.66 5.79 20.22
C THR A 129 3.60 4.27 20.29
N ASN A 130 3.44 3.70 21.48
CA ASN A 130 3.37 2.26 21.67
C ASN A 130 2.18 1.66 20.93
N LYS A 131 1.01 2.32 20.97
CA LYS A 131 -0.17 1.90 20.20
C LYS A 131 0.10 1.92 18.69
N GLY A 132 0.76 2.95 18.19
CA GLY A 132 1.13 3.05 16.77
C GLY A 132 2.08 1.95 16.33
N VAL A 133 3.11 1.65 17.13
CA VAL A 133 4.05 0.54 16.86
C VAL A 133 3.33 -0.81 16.88
N HIS A 134 2.46 -1.04 17.87
CA HIS A 134 1.70 -2.29 17.96
C HIS A 134 0.78 -2.50 16.74
N SER A 135 0.11 -1.45 16.28
CA SER A 135 -0.72 -1.52 15.08
C SER A 135 0.09 -1.88 13.82
N ILE A 136 1.32 -1.37 13.69
CA ILE A 136 2.22 -1.76 12.59
C ILE A 136 2.53 -3.26 12.67
N ASP A 137 2.82 -3.77 13.86
CA ASP A 137 3.16 -5.17 14.08
C ASP A 137 1.98 -6.11 13.75
N GLU A 138 0.76 -5.73 14.15
CA GLU A 138 -0.46 -6.46 13.80
C GLU A 138 -0.71 -6.49 12.29
N ILE A 139 -0.58 -5.35 11.62
CA ILE A 139 -0.75 -5.25 10.16
C ILE A 139 0.31 -6.09 9.43
N LEU A 140 1.57 -6.03 9.86
CA LEU A 140 2.64 -6.84 9.30
C LEU A 140 2.33 -8.33 9.45
N LYS A 141 1.95 -8.76 10.66
CA LYS A 141 1.61 -10.15 10.95
C LYS A 141 0.45 -10.65 10.09
N HIS A 142 -0.60 -9.84 9.94
CA HIS A 142 -1.71 -10.15 9.04
C HIS A 142 -1.25 -10.29 7.60
N LYS A 143 -0.39 -9.38 7.13
CA LYS A 143 0.10 -9.43 5.75
C LYS A 143 1.03 -10.61 5.49
N GLU A 144 1.83 -11.01 6.48
CA GLU A 144 2.66 -12.22 6.41
C GLU A 144 1.80 -13.48 6.34
N ALA A 145 0.77 -13.59 7.18
CA ALA A 145 -0.17 -14.71 7.14
C ALA A 145 -0.88 -14.79 5.78
N GLU A 146 -1.40 -13.68 5.26
CA GLU A 146 -2.05 -13.61 3.95
C GLU A 146 -1.11 -14.05 2.80
N LEU A 147 0.19 -13.73 2.87
CA LEU A 147 1.16 -14.13 1.86
C LEU A 147 1.59 -15.60 1.98
N LEU A 148 1.46 -16.20 3.17
CA LEU A 148 1.80 -17.60 3.44
C LEU A 148 0.62 -18.55 3.21
N GLU A 149 -0.61 -18.11 3.46
CA GLU A 149 -1.82 -18.90 3.22
C GLU A 149 -2.07 -19.11 1.70
N VAL A 150 -2.62 -20.28 1.35
CA VAL A 150 -3.01 -20.69 -0.01
C VAL A 150 -4.49 -20.98 -0.02
#